data_AF-A0A552M295-F1
#
_entry.id   AF-A0A552M295-F1
#
_cell.length_a   1.000
_cell.length_b   1.000
_cell.length_c   1.000
_cell.angle_alpha   90.00
_cell.angle_beta   90.00
_cell.angle_gamma   90.00
#
_symmetry.space_group_name_H-M   'P 1'
#
loop_
_entity.id
_entity.type
_entity.pdbx_description
1 polymer ?
#
loop_
_entity_poly.entity_id
_entity_poly.type
_entity_poly.pdbx_seq_one_letter_code
_entity_poly.pdbx_strand_id
1 'polypeptide(L)' 'MPCLNCYFRGIERSMDKCLCCGVYLPALLKNLLPKGTLLRDGTDAIDYPLGRGSFGITYQACHRQLATAIAIKEFYPQE' A
#
# COMPACT_ATOMS: atom_id res chain seq x y z
N MET A 1 9.03 -2.01 -2.48
CA MET A 1 7.63 -2.46 -2.26
C MET A 1 7.26 -3.54 -3.29
N PRO A 2 6.20 -4.35 -3.09
CA PRO A 2 5.74 -5.27 -4.13
C PRO A 2 5.00 -4.53 -5.25
N CYS A 3 5.07 -5.04 -6.48
CA CYS A 3 4.21 -4.60 -7.58
C CYS A 3 2.75 -4.98 -7.27
N LEU A 4 1.82 -4.02 -7.34
CA LEU A 4 0.40 -4.27 -7.06
C LEU A 4 -0.32 -5.10 -8.15
N ASN A 5 0.35 -5.41 -9.26
CA ASN A 5 -0.20 -6.23 -10.34
C ASN A 5 0.33 -7.68 -10.31
N CYS A 6 1.65 -7.86 -10.14
CA CYS A 6 2.28 -9.20 -10.23
C CYS A 6 3.03 -9.63 -8.96
N TYR A 7 3.01 -8.82 -7.89
CA TYR A 7 3.67 -9.08 -6.61
C TYR A 7 5.20 -9.22 -6.64
N PHE A 8 5.85 -8.94 -7.78
CA PHE A 8 7.30 -8.83 -7.85
C PHE A 8 7.83 -7.87 -6.78
N ARG A 9 8.77 -8.34 -5.96
CA ARG A 9 9.42 -7.54 -4.91
C ARG A 9 10.62 -6.81 -5.51
N GLY A 10 10.86 -5.59 -5.05
CA GLY A 10 11.97 -4.75 -5.52
C GLY A 10 11.53 -3.52 -6.31
N ILE A 11 10.26 -3.12 -6.22
CA ILE A 11 9.82 -1.84 -6.78
C ILE A 11 10.35 -0.69 -5.92
N GLU A 12 11.10 0.20 -6.55
CA GLU A 12 11.50 1.51 -6.02
C GLU A 12 10.53 2.60 -6.47
N ARG A 13 10.44 3.70 -5.70
CA ARG A 13 9.52 4.82 -6.01
C ARG A 13 9.87 5.56 -7.30
N SER A 14 11.12 5.49 -7.74
CA SER A 14 11.64 6.13 -8.96
C SER A 14 11.36 5.33 -10.24
N MET A 15 10.85 4.10 -10.13
CA MET A 15 10.61 3.25 -11.30
C MET A 15 9.28 3.58 -11.99
N ASP A 16 9.30 3.72 -13.31
CA ASP A 16 8.10 3.95 -14.11
C ASP A 16 7.38 2.66 -14.52
N LYS A 17 8.12 1.54 -14.62
CA LYS A 17 7.57 0.23 -15.02
C LYS A 17 8.05 -0.88 -14.11
N CYS A 18 7.21 -1.87 -13.90
CA CYS A 18 7.60 -3.09 -13.21
C CYS A 18 8.58 -3.91 -14.08
N LEU A 19 9.71 -4.30 -13.50
CA LEU A 19 10.72 -5.13 -14.17
C LEU A 19 10.24 -6.54 -14.53
N CYS A 20 9.18 -7.03 -13.87
CA CYS A 20 8.64 -8.37 -14.09
C CYS A 20 7.46 -8.37 -15.07
N CYS A 21 6.41 -7.56 -14.84
CA CYS A 21 5.20 -7.59 -15.65
C CYS A 21 5.02 -6.37 -16.58
N GLY A 22 5.97 -5.43 -16.60
CA GLY A 22 5.94 -4.26 -17.49
C GLY A 22 4.86 -3.22 -17.20
N VAL A 23 4.01 -3.43 -16.19
CA VAL A 23 2.93 -2.49 -15.84
C VAL A 23 3.48 -1.11 -15.48
N TYR A 24 2.77 -0.06 -15.89
CA TYR A 24 3.10 1.32 -15.54
C TYR A 24 2.82 1.59 -14.05
N LEU A 25 3.89 1.81 -13.28
CA LEU A 25 3.85 1.94 -11.83
C LEU A 25 3.27 3.27 -11.34
N PRO A 26 3.54 4.44 -11.95
CA PRO A 26 3.01 5.71 -11.44
C PRO A 26 1.48 5.74 -11.35
N ALA A 27 0.77 5.09 -12.28
CA ALA A 27 -0.69 4.96 -12.20
C ALA A 27 -1.13 4.07 -11.02
N LEU A 28 -0.46 2.93 -10.80
CA LEU A 28 -0.76 2.02 -9.70
C LEU A 28 -0.43 2.60 -8.32
N LEU A 29 0.66 3.37 -8.23
CA LEU A 29 1.21 3.91 -7.00
C LEU A 29 0.71 5.33 -6.67
N LYS A 30 -0.23 5.86 -7.46
CA LYS A 30 -0.82 7.19 -7.23
C LYS A 30 -1.68 7.22 -5.96
N ASN A 31 -1.59 8.30 -5.19
CA ASN A 31 -2.39 8.56 -3.98
C ASN A 31 -2.24 7.51 -2.86
N LEU A 32 -1.10 6.81 -2.81
CA LEU A 32 -0.82 5.89 -1.71
C LEU A 32 -0.42 6.68 -0.45
N LEU A 33 -0.84 6.19 0.72
CA LEU A 33 -0.27 6.66 1.97
C LEU A 33 1.24 6.36 2.04
N PRO A 34 2.09 7.33 2.43
CA PRO A 34 3.50 7.08 2.66
C PRO A 34 3.75 6.00 3.73
N LYS A 35 4.88 5.29 3.61
CA LYS A 35 5.39 4.46 4.68
C LYS A 35 5.61 5.33 5.93
N GLY A 36 5.18 4.85 7.09
CA GLY A 36 5.26 5.55 8.36
C GLY A 36 4.07 6.47 8.66
N THR A 37 3.10 6.61 7.76
CA THR A 37 1.85 7.34 8.06
C THR A 37 1.18 6.71 9.28
N LEU A 38 0.89 7.55 10.27
CA LEU A 38 0.25 7.18 11.53
C LEU A 38 -1.26 7.35 11.42
N LEU A 39 -2.01 6.31 11.77
CA LEU A 39 -3.48 6.29 11.80
C LEU A 39 -3.97 6.06 13.23
N ARG A 40 -5.27 6.35 13.49
CA ARG A 40 -5.95 6.09 14.76
C ARG A 40 -5.14 6.60 15.96
N ASP A 41 -4.84 7.89 15.96
CA ASP A 41 -4.02 8.59 16.96
C ASP A 41 -2.63 7.97 17.17
N GLY A 42 -2.08 7.38 16.11
CA GLY A 42 -0.74 6.80 16.09
C GLY A 42 -0.64 5.38 16.65
N THR A 43 -1.76 4.67 16.79
CA THR A 43 -1.74 3.24 17.14
C THR A 43 -1.30 2.35 15.98
N ASP A 44 -1.61 2.73 14.74
CA ASP A 44 -1.27 1.99 13.54
C ASP A 44 -0.30 2.78 12.66
N ALA A 45 0.75 2.14 12.15
CA ALA A 45 1.71 2.74 11.22
C ALA A 45 1.71 2.00 9.87
N ILE A 46 1.45 2.71 8.77
CA ILE A 46 1.45 2.17 7.41
C ILE A 46 2.86 1.70 7.01
N ASP A 47 2.97 0.52 6.38
CA ASP A 47 4.23 0.03 5.81
C ASP A 47 4.23 0.16 4.28
N TYR A 48 3.40 -0.61 3.57
CA TYR A 48 3.27 -0.56 2.11
C TYR A 48 1.89 -1.05 1.64
N PRO A 49 1.43 -0.66 0.44
CA PRO A 49 0.19 -1.18 -0.14
C PRO A 49 0.32 -2.67 -0.48
N LEU A 50 -0.72 -3.43 -0.14
CA LEU A 50 -0.89 -4.84 -0.50
C LEU A 50 -1.70 -5.01 -1.78
N GLY A 51 -2.63 -4.10 -2.06
CA GLY A 51 -3.50 -4.17 -3.24
C GLY A 51 -4.29 -2.89 -3.46
N ARG A 52 -4.75 -2.70 -4.69
CA ARG A 52 -5.61 -1.60 -5.11
C ARG A 52 -6.74 -2.13 -5.96
N GLY A 53 -7.97 -1.74 -5.66
CA GLY A 53 -9.15 -2.04 -6.47
C GLY A 53 -10.04 -0.82 -6.64
N SER A 54 -11.22 -1.03 -7.23
CA SER A 54 -12.26 0.00 -7.38
C SER A 54 -12.77 0.54 -6.04
N PHE A 55 -12.69 -0.28 -4.98
CA PHE A 55 -13.16 0.05 -3.62
C PHE A 55 -12.03 0.45 -2.67
N GLY A 56 -10.95 1.05 -3.21
CA GLY A 56 -9.85 1.60 -2.43
C GLY A 56 -8.61 0.72 -2.35
N ILE A 57 -7.71 1.13 -1.47
CA ILE A 57 -6.38 0.53 -1.27
C ILE A 57 -6.37 -0.28 0.03
N THR A 58 -5.70 -1.43 -0.02
CA THR A 58 -5.38 -2.23 1.17
C THR A 58 -3.90 -2.10 1.46
N TYR A 59 -3.55 -1.86 2.73
CA TYR A 59 -2.19 -1.67 3.20
C TYR A 59 -1.82 -2.73 4.23
N GLN A 60 -0.54 -3.09 4.25
CA GLN A 60 0.07 -3.65 5.44
C GLN A 60 0.43 -2.50 6.38
N ALA A 61 0.15 -2.69 7.67
CA ALA A 61 0.53 -1.76 8.72
C ALA A 61 1.06 -2.54 9.93
N CYS A 62 1.74 -1.83 10.83
CA CYS A 62 2.12 -2.33 12.14
C CYS A 62 1.21 -1.70 13.20
N HIS A 63 0.48 -2.53 13.94
CA HIS A 63 -0.20 -2.10 15.16
C HIS A 63 0.83 -2.01 16.28
N ARG A 64 1.18 -0.79 16.70
CA ARG A 64 2.39 -0.50 17.46
C ARG A 64 2.38 -1.06 18.87
N GLN A 65 1.22 -1.04 19.54
CA GLN A 65 1.12 -1.51 20.93
C GLN A 65 1.29 -3.02 21.05
N LEU A 66 0.76 -3.77 20.09
CA LEU A 66 0.86 -5.23 20.04
C LEU A 66 2.06 -5.72 19.21
N ALA A 67 2.84 -4.80 18.63
CA ALA A 67 3.95 -5.07 17.73
C ALA A 67 3.62 -6.10 16.64
N THR A 68 2.41 -6.03 16.09
CA THR A 68 1.89 -7.04 15.14
C THR A 68 1.57 -6.44 13.78
N ALA A 69 1.74 -7.24 12.74
CA ALA A 69 1.35 -6.85 11.38
C ALA A 69 -0.16 -7.00 11.21
N ILE A 70 -0.80 -5.97 10.66
CA ILE A 70 -2.23 -5.94 10.35
C ILE A 70 -2.45 -5.50 8.91
N ALA A 71 -3.63 -5.84 8.37
CA ALA A 71 -4.10 -5.28 7.11
C ALA A 71 -5.12 -4.17 7.40
N ILE A 72 -4.94 -3.01 6.77
CA ILE A 72 -5.89 -1.89 6.81
C ILE A 72 -6.45 -1.70 5.41
N LYS A 73 -7.78 -1.75 5.27
CA LYS A 73 -8.46 -1.48 4.00
C LYS A 73 -9.17 -0.13 4.08
N GLU A 74 -8.97 0.71 3.07
CA GLU A 74 -9.73 1.94 2.91
C GLU A 74 -11.23 1.62 2.76
N PHE A 75 -12.03 2.39 3.49
CA PHE A 75 -13.48 2.35 3.39
C PHE A 75 -13.93 3.44 2.42
N TYR A 76 -14.53 3.03 1.31
CA TYR A 76 -15.19 3.91 0.34
C TYR A 76 -16.70 3.69 0.47
N PRO A 77 -17.42 4.51 1.27
CA PRO A 77 -18.87 4.45 1.27
C PRO A 77 -19.39 4.88 -0.11
N GLN A 78 -20.34 4.11 -0.65
CA GLN A 78 -21.20 4.56 -1.73
C GLN A 78 -22.44 5.17 -1.08
N GLU A 79 -22.79 6.40 -1.47
CA GLU A 79 -24.11 6.97 -1.19
C GLU A 79 -25.20 6.24 -1.99
#